data_AF-A0A6M0FXS2-F1
#
_entry.id   AF-A0A6M0FXS2-F1
#
_cell.length_a   1.000
_cell.length_b   1.000
_cell.length_c   1.000
_cell.angle_alpha   90.00
_cell.angle_beta   90.00
_cell.angle_gamma   90.00
#
_symmetry.space_group_name_H-M   'P 1'
#
loop_
_entity.id
_entity.type
_entity.pdbx_description
1 polymer ?
#
loop_
_entity_poly.entity_id
_entity_poly.type
_entity_poly.pdbx_seq_one_letter_code
_entity_poly.pdbx_strand_id
1 'polypeptide(L)'
;MSFADKLVQVWLLNGQETWILIHVEVQGKRETNFAQRMYNYNHRISDRYNHPVLSLAVLCDGSSRWRPTKFKSTILGCKVEFQFLMVKLLDYKEKWEELEQSDNPFATVIMAHIKSLETRRNQQQRRAWKMSLTRRLYEQGYQRQDVLNLFHFIDWVLISLDS
;
A
#
# COMPACT_ATOMS: atom_id res chain seq x y z
N MET A 1 -12.56 8.39 -5.24
CA MET A 1 -12.49 7.41 -6.34
C MET A 1 -11.02 7.27 -6.71
N SER A 2 -10.38 6.15 -6.36
CA SER A 2 -9.06 5.81 -6.90
C SER A 2 -9.06 4.30 -7.06
N PHE A 3 -9.26 3.85 -8.30
CA PHE A 3 -9.15 2.45 -8.69
C PHE A 3 -7.81 2.35 -9.44
N ALA A 4 -6.75 2.01 -8.73
CA ALA A 4 -5.51 1.58 -9.37
C ALA A 4 -5.63 0.08 -9.66
N ASP A 5 -6.45 -0.27 -10.65
CA ASP A 5 -6.58 -1.66 -11.10
C ASP A 5 -5.60 -1.87 -12.25
N LYS A 6 -4.68 -2.82 -12.10
CA LYS A 6 -3.74 -3.21 -13.16
C LYS A 6 -3.99 -4.66 -13.57
N LEU A 7 -4.22 -4.88 -14.86
CA LEU A 7 -4.18 -6.21 -15.46
C LEU A 7 -2.72 -6.60 -15.67
N VAL A 8 -2.31 -7.73 -15.10
CA VAL A 8 -0.93 -8.21 -15.22
C VAL A 8 -0.95 -9.69 -15.59
N GLN A 9 -0.23 -10.04 -16.65
CA GLN A 9 0.06 -11.42 -17.01
C GLN A 9 1.15 -11.94 -16.07
N VAL A 10 0.88 -13.03 -15.35
CA VAL A 10 1.85 -13.62 -14.43
C VAL A 10 2.10 -15.08 -14.78
N TRP A 11 3.34 -15.51 -14.59
CA TRP A 11 3.72 -16.91 -14.60
C TRP A 11 3.74 -17.39 -13.16
N LEU A 12 2.92 -18.39 -12.85
CA LEU A 12 2.97 -19.05 -11.55
C LEU A 12 4.27 -19.85 -11.45
N LEU A 13 4.75 -20.07 -10.22
CA LEU A 13 6.01 -20.81 -9.96
C LEU A 13 5.96 -22.26 -10.48
N ASN A 14 4.78 -22.79 -10.76
CA ASN A 14 4.56 -24.09 -11.39
C ASN A 14 4.65 -24.06 -12.94
N GLY A 15 5.05 -22.93 -13.53
CA GLY A 15 5.14 -22.74 -14.98
C GLY A 15 3.81 -22.49 -15.68
N GLN A 16 2.69 -22.45 -14.95
CA GLN A 16 1.39 -22.17 -15.53
C GLN A 16 1.22 -20.68 -15.78
N GLU A 17 0.88 -20.34 -17.01
CA GLU A 17 0.50 -18.99 -17.38
C GLU A 17 -0.90 -18.66 -16.86
N THR A 18 -1.05 -17.51 -16.22
CA THR A 18 -2.33 -17.07 -15.71
C THR A 18 -2.45 -15.56 -15.75
N TRP A 19 -3.61 -15.10 -16.22
CA TRP A 19 -3.97 -13.69 -16.23
C TRP A 19 -4.66 -13.36 -14.92
N ILE A 20 -4.04 -12.49 -14.11
CA ILE A 20 -4.67 -11.96 -12.90
C ILE A 20 -4.82 -10.46 -12.99
N LEU A 21 -5.93 -9.98 -12.45
CA LEU A 21 -6.10 -8.57 -12.13
C LEU A 21 -5.56 -8.34 -10.73
N ILE A 22 -4.70 -7.35 -10.56
CA ILE A 22 -4.21 -6.94 -9.25
C ILE A 22 -4.95 -5.66 -8.86
N HIS A 23 -5.75 -5.78 -7.81
CA HIS A 23 -6.39 -4.68 -7.12
C HIS A 23 -5.51 -4.31 -5.91
N VAL A 24 -4.97 -3.09 -5.90
CA VAL A 24 -4.20 -2.57 -4.75
C VAL A 24 -4.97 -1.41 -4.12
N GLU A 25 -5.24 -1.53 -2.82
CA GLU A 25 -5.87 -0.48 -2.03
C GLU A 25 -4.88 0.03 -0.97
N VAL A 26 -4.47 1.30 -1.07
CA VAL A 26 -3.62 1.94 -0.06
C VAL A 26 -4.50 2.73 0.91
N GLN A 27 -4.31 2.52 2.21
CA GLN A 27 -5.20 3.06 3.24
C GLN A 27 -4.44 3.45 4.50
N GLY A 28 -4.47 4.72 4.89
CA GLY A 28 -3.78 5.22 6.09
C GLY A 28 -4.66 5.80 7.18
N LYS A 29 -5.97 5.64 7.06
CA LYS A 29 -6.94 5.85 8.13
C LYS A 29 -7.63 4.54 8.43
N ARG A 30 -7.92 4.28 9.71
CA ARG A 30 -8.69 3.12 10.14
C ARG A 30 -10.14 3.31 9.73
N GLU A 31 -10.70 2.34 9.02
CA GLU A 31 -12.08 2.37 8.59
C GLU A 31 -12.76 1.02 8.83
N THR A 32 -13.95 1.05 9.40
CA THR A 32 -14.70 -0.16 9.80
C THR A 32 -15.24 -0.93 8.60
N ASN A 33 -15.59 -0.23 7.53
CA ASN A 33 -16.09 -0.81 6.27
C ASN A 33 -14.98 -1.17 5.26
N PHE A 34 -13.70 -1.06 5.64
CA PHE A 34 -12.58 -1.32 4.73
C PHE A 34 -12.63 -2.71 4.09
N ALA A 35 -12.82 -3.76 4.90
CA ALA A 35 -12.89 -5.13 4.38
C ALA A 35 -14.08 -5.32 3.42
N GLN A 36 -15.20 -4.65 3.68
CA GLN A 36 -16.35 -4.68 2.77
C GLN A 36 -16.08 -3.95 1.47
N ARG A 37 -15.33 -2.84 1.48
CA ARG A 37 -14.87 -2.19 0.24
C ARG A 37 -13.96 -3.09 -0.58
N MET A 38 -12.99 -3.75 0.06
CA MET A 38 -12.11 -4.70 -0.60
C MET A 38 -12.92 -5.80 -1.32
N TYR A 39 -13.93 -6.36 -0.64
CA TYR A 39 -14.85 -7.32 -1.26
C TYR A 39 -15.63 -6.74 -2.43
N ASN A 40 -16.24 -5.56 -2.25
CA ASN A 40 -17.03 -4.91 -3.30
C ASN A 40 -16.20 -4.61 -4.55
N TYR A 41 -14.95 -4.18 -4.39
CA TYR A 41 -14.04 -3.90 -5.49
C TYR A 41 -13.60 -5.17 -6.20
N ASN A 42 -13.17 -6.19 -5.44
CA ASN A 42 -12.83 -7.49 -6.00
C ASN A 42 -13.98 -8.04 -6.87
N HIS A 43 -15.20 -8.04 -6.32
CA HIS A 43 -16.38 -8.51 -7.04
C HIS A 43 -16.66 -7.69 -8.30
N ARG A 44 -16.64 -6.35 -8.22
CA ARG A 44 -16.89 -5.47 -9.39
C ARG A 44 -15.86 -5.64 -10.51
N ILE A 45 -14.59 -5.81 -10.15
CA ILE A 45 -13.50 -6.01 -11.11
C ILE A 45 -13.64 -7.38 -11.77
N SER A 46 -13.89 -8.42 -10.96
CA SER A 46 -14.09 -9.79 -11.44
C SER A 46 -15.28 -9.86 -12.41
N ASP A 47 -16.41 -9.24 -12.04
CA ASP A 47 -17.62 -9.19 -12.87
C ASP A 47 -17.39 -8.44 -14.19
N ARG A 48 -16.68 -7.30 -14.14
CA ARG A 48 -16.42 -6.48 -15.33
C ARG A 48 -15.49 -7.16 -16.35
N TYR A 49 -14.44 -7.83 -15.87
CA TYR A 49 -13.38 -8.32 -16.74
C TYR A 49 -13.39 -9.84 -16.91
N ASN A 50 -14.21 -10.56 -16.14
CA ASN A 50 -14.31 -12.02 -16.15
C ASN A 50 -12.94 -12.72 -15.96
N HIS A 51 -12.10 -12.17 -15.08
CA HIS A 51 -10.77 -12.69 -14.75
C HIS A 51 -10.56 -12.76 -13.23
N PRO A 52 -9.72 -13.70 -12.74
CA PRO A 52 -9.37 -13.77 -11.32
C PRO A 52 -8.74 -12.46 -10.82
N VAL A 53 -9.16 -12.01 -9.63
CA VAL A 53 -8.68 -10.78 -9.02
C VAL A 53 -7.95 -11.07 -7.72
N LEU A 54 -6.68 -10.69 -7.66
CA LEU A 54 -5.88 -10.65 -6.44
C LEU A 54 -6.04 -9.28 -5.78
N SER A 55 -6.60 -9.26 -4.57
CA SER A 55 -6.74 -8.04 -3.78
C SER A 55 -5.64 -7.92 -2.72
N LEU A 56 -4.95 -6.78 -2.73
CA LEU A 56 -3.86 -6.44 -1.82
C LEU A 56 -4.15 -5.11 -1.11
N ALA A 57 -4.17 -5.14 0.21
CA ALA A 57 -4.23 -3.95 1.05
C ALA A 57 -2.83 -3.50 1.46
N VAL A 58 -2.54 -2.21 1.32
CA VAL A 58 -1.33 -1.57 1.87
C VAL A 58 -1.76 -0.59 2.95
N LEU A 59 -1.53 -0.97 4.22
CA LEU A 59 -1.97 -0.20 5.37
C LEU A 59 -0.85 0.72 5.87
N CYS A 60 -1.15 2.01 5.92
CA CYS A 60 -0.21 3.07 6.31
C CYS A 60 -0.73 3.92 7.49
N ASP A 61 -1.66 3.39 8.29
CA ASP A 61 -2.10 4.03 9.53
C ASP A 61 -1.14 3.74 10.69
N GLY A 62 -1.18 4.60 11.72
CA GLY A 62 -0.33 4.48 12.90
C GLY A 62 -0.73 3.42 13.93
N SER A 63 -1.77 2.61 13.69
CA SER A 63 -2.21 1.58 14.64
C SER A 63 -1.61 0.22 14.34
N SER A 64 -0.83 -0.35 15.26
CA SER A 64 -0.28 -1.71 15.12
C SER A 64 -1.34 -2.82 15.11
N ARG A 65 -2.53 -2.56 15.68
CA ARG A 65 -3.59 -3.56 15.88
C ARG A 65 -4.59 -3.65 14.72
N TRP A 66 -4.73 -2.60 13.91
CA TRP A 66 -5.69 -2.62 12.81
C TRP A 66 -5.09 -3.30 11.58
N ARG A 67 -5.55 -4.53 11.34
CA ARG A 67 -5.05 -5.46 10.32
C ARG A 67 -6.20 -6.26 9.70
N PRO A 68 -7.15 -5.61 9.00
CA PRO A 68 -8.21 -6.33 8.32
C PRO A 68 -7.62 -7.23 7.23
N THR A 69 -8.07 -8.49 7.19
CA THR A 69 -7.67 -9.48 6.18
C THR A 69 -8.85 -10.27 5.61
N LYS A 70 -10.05 -10.06 6.17
CA LYS A 70 -11.26 -10.79 5.77
C LYS A 70 -12.52 -9.96 5.90
N PHE A 71 -13.46 -10.21 5.00
CA PHE A 71 -14.85 -9.78 5.09
C PHE A 71 -15.75 -11.01 5.23
N LYS A 72 -16.74 -10.95 6.14
CA LYS A 72 -17.75 -11.98 6.31
C LYS A 72 -19.14 -11.35 6.36
N SER A 73 -20.09 -11.96 5.67
CA SER A 73 -21.50 -11.62 5.76
C SER A 73 -22.32 -12.90 5.90
N THR A 74 -23.35 -12.87 6.76
CA THR A 74 -24.25 -14.01 6.94
C THR A 74 -25.68 -13.53 7.13
N ILE A 75 -26.60 -14.05 6.33
CA ILE A 75 -28.03 -13.75 6.42
C ILE A 75 -28.84 -15.01 6.12
N LEU A 76 -29.72 -15.41 7.04
CA LEU A 76 -30.63 -16.56 6.88
C LEU A 76 -29.95 -17.85 6.37
N GLY A 77 -28.71 -18.11 6.80
CA GLY A 77 -27.92 -19.27 6.37
C GLY A 77 -27.08 -19.06 5.11
N CYS A 78 -27.30 -18.00 4.33
CA CYS A 78 -26.44 -17.58 3.24
C CYS A 78 -25.16 -16.94 3.79
N LYS A 79 -23.98 -17.34 3.29
CA LYS A 79 -22.67 -16.90 3.78
C LYS A 79 -21.79 -16.40 2.65
N VAL A 80 -21.12 -15.28 2.89
CA VAL A 80 -20.00 -14.78 2.07
C VAL A 80 -18.77 -14.72 2.96
N GLU A 81 -17.66 -15.30 2.48
CA GLU A 81 -16.34 -15.13 3.08
C GLU A 81 -15.35 -14.72 1.99
N PHE A 82 -14.68 -13.60 2.22
CA PHE A 82 -13.68 -13.06 1.32
C PHE A 82 -12.41 -12.78 2.11
N GLN A 83 -11.28 -13.29 1.62
CA GLN A 83 -9.96 -13.12 2.22
C GLN A 83 -9.05 -12.42 1.23
N PHE A 84 -8.18 -11.54 1.72
CA PHE A 84 -7.28 -10.75 0.89
C PHE A 84 -5.91 -10.59 1.56
N LEU A 85 -4.90 -10.28 0.75
CA LEU A 85 -3.53 -10.06 1.22
C LEU A 85 -3.40 -8.66 1.81
N MET A 86 -2.56 -8.52 2.83
CA MET A 86 -2.34 -7.24 3.50
C MET A 86 -0.87 -7.06 3.88
N VAL A 87 -0.34 -5.88 3.61
CA VAL A 87 0.97 -5.41 4.06
C VAL A 87 0.77 -4.20 4.95
N LYS A 88 1.45 -4.17 6.10
CA LYS A 88 1.42 -3.05 7.04
C LYS A 88 2.77 -2.32 6.98
N LEU A 89 2.77 -1.07 6.54
CA LEU A 89 4.03 -0.30 6.39
C LEU A 89 4.72 -0.06 7.74
N LEU A 90 3.95 0.00 8.83
CA LEU A 90 4.49 0.15 10.17
C LEU A 90 5.39 -1.02 10.60
N ASP A 91 5.22 -2.22 10.02
CA ASP A 91 6.01 -3.42 10.38
C ASP A 91 7.47 -3.29 9.95
N TYR A 92 7.72 -2.48 8.92
CA TYR A 92 9.07 -2.21 8.45
C TYR A 92 9.85 -1.27 9.38
N LYS A 93 9.23 -0.74 10.43
CA LYS A 93 9.94 -0.02 11.49
C LYS A 93 10.97 -0.93 12.19
N GLU A 94 10.63 -2.20 12.39
CA GLU A 94 11.53 -3.18 13.00
C GLU A 94 12.61 -3.65 12.01
N LYS A 95 12.42 -3.38 10.71
CA LYS A 95 13.32 -3.72 9.61
C LYS A 95 14.04 -2.51 9.03
N TRP A 96 14.33 -1.52 9.88
CA TRP A 96 14.88 -0.24 9.44
C TRP A 96 16.21 -0.39 8.69
N GLU A 97 17.10 -1.26 9.20
CA GLU A 97 18.39 -1.53 8.56
C GLU A 97 18.24 -2.17 7.17
N GLU A 98 17.27 -3.07 6.99
CA GLU A 98 16.94 -3.64 5.66
C GLU A 98 16.46 -2.53 4.71
N LEU A 99 15.66 -1.58 5.19
CA LEU A 99 15.21 -0.45 4.38
C LEU A 99 16.37 0.45 3.97
N GLU A 100 17.35 0.68 4.85
CA GLU A 100 18.54 1.52 4.61
C GLU A 100 19.51 0.89 3.59
N GLN A 101 19.62 -0.43 3.58
CA GLN A 101 20.45 -1.17 2.64
C GLN A 101 19.80 -1.40 1.28
N SER A 102 18.48 -1.17 1.16
CA SER A 102 17.75 -1.41 -0.08
C SER A 102 17.92 -0.28 -1.10
N ASP A 103 18.33 -0.63 -2.31
CA ASP A 103 18.37 0.29 -3.48
C ASP A 103 16.98 0.54 -4.10
N ASN A 104 15.95 -0.12 -3.57
CA ASN A 104 14.58 0.09 -4.01
C ASN A 104 14.09 1.46 -3.53
N PRO A 105 13.59 2.34 -4.43
CA PRO A 105 13.17 3.68 -4.05
C PRO A 105 11.95 3.65 -3.11
N PHE A 106 11.15 2.58 -3.16
CA PHE A 106 10.05 2.35 -2.22
C PHE A 106 10.54 2.12 -0.78
N ALA A 107 11.77 1.66 -0.57
CA ALA A 107 12.33 1.58 0.78
C ALA A 107 12.45 2.97 1.41
N THR A 108 12.92 3.96 0.64
CA THR A 108 12.96 5.37 1.07
C THR A 108 11.56 5.93 1.31
N VAL A 109 10.57 5.53 0.53
CA VAL A 109 9.16 5.89 0.75
C VAL A 109 8.64 5.34 2.08
N ILE A 110 8.89 4.07 2.36
CA ILE A 110 8.46 3.41 3.60
C ILE A 110 9.14 4.10 4.80
N MET A 111 10.44 4.41 4.70
CA MET A 111 11.17 5.17 5.72
C MET A 111 10.55 6.55 5.95
N ALA A 112 10.25 7.29 4.87
CA ALA A 112 9.60 8.60 4.95
C ALA A 112 8.25 8.51 5.67
N HIS A 113 7.46 7.49 5.32
CA HIS A 113 6.17 7.25 5.92
C HIS A 113 6.28 6.96 7.43
N ILE A 114 7.16 6.03 7.84
CA ILE A 114 7.40 5.71 9.26
C ILE A 114 7.81 6.96 10.04
N LYS A 115 8.77 7.75 9.51
CA LYS A 115 9.20 8.99 10.15
C LYS A 115 8.11 10.04 10.20
N SER A 116 7.23 10.11 9.20
CA SER A 116 6.08 11.02 9.23
C SER A 116 5.13 10.72 10.40
N LEU A 117 4.98 9.44 10.79
CA LEU A 117 4.18 9.01 11.95
C LEU A 117 4.87 9.35 13.28
N GLU A 118 6.19 9.17 13.37
CA GLU A 118 7.00 9.47 14.57
C GLU A 118 7.12 10.97 14.83
N THR A 119 7.30 11.79 13.79
CA THR A 119 7.59 13.22 13.92
C THR A 119 6.35 14.10 13.73
N ARG A 120 5.12 13.57 13.90
CA ARG A 120 3.85 14.32 13.73
C ARG A 120 3.83 15.64 14.51
N ARG A 121 4.46 15.68 15.69
CA ARG A 121 4.50 16.86 16.57
C ARG A 121 5.81 17.65 16.51
N ASN A 122 6.77 17.25 15.67
CA ASN A 122 8.08 17.91 15.59
C ASN A 122 8.42 18.27 14.14
N GLN A 123 8.13 19.53 13.78
CA GLN A 123 8.37 20.04 12.41
C GLN A 123 9.85 20.07 12.05
N GLN A 124 10.74 20.34 13.01
CA GLN A 124 12.18 20.40 12.76
C GLN A 124 12.73 19.01 12.40
N GLN A 125 12.39 17.98 13.18
CA GLN A 125 12.75 16.61 12.87
C GLN A 125 12.14 16.14 11.55
N ARG A 126 10.88 16.51 11.26
CA ARG A 126 10.24 16.19 9.98
C ARG A 126 11.03 16.75 8.78
N ARG A 127 11.48 18.01 8.87
CA ARG A 127 12.29 18.64 7.82
C ARG A 127 13.64 17.95 7.66
N ALA A 128 14.30 17.61 8.77
CA ALA A 128 15.58 16.89 8.75
C ALA A 128 15.46 15.53 8.05
N TRP A 129 14.44 14.74 8.39
CA TRP A 129 14.18 13.46 7.73
C TRP A 129 13.84 13.61 6.25
N LYS A 130 13.02 14.59 5.88
CA LYS A 130 12.71 14.86 4.46
C LYS A 130 13.99 15.15 3.67
N MET A 131 14.92 15.94 4.24
CA MET A 131 16.20 16.26 3.60
C MET A 131 17.09 15.02 3.47
N SER A 132 17.24 14.26 4.55
CA SER A 132 18.03 13.01 4.58
C SER A 132 17.54 12.00 3.53
N LEU A 133 16.23 11.78 3.44
CA LEU A 133 15.64 10.80 2.52
C LEU A 133 15.70 11.28 1.07
N THR A 134 15.55 12.59 0.83
CA THR A 134 15.75 13.18 -0.50
C THR A 134 17.21 13.00 -0.96
N ARG A 135 18.16 13.27 -0.06
CA ARG A 135 19.59 13.07 -0.33
C ARG A 135 19.90 11.61 -0.64
N ARG A 136 19.34 10.67 0.11
CA ARG A 136 19.49 9.23 -0.14
C ARG A 136 19.08 8.84 -1.55
N LEU A 137 17.95 9.33 -2.05
CA LEU A 137 17.53 9.04 -3.43
C LEU A 137 18.55 9.55 -4.46
N TYR A 138 19.12 10.74 -4.26
CA TYR A 138 20.19 11.23 -5.13
C TYR A 138 21.47 10.39 -5.02
N GLU A 139 21.85 9.94 -3.83
CA GLU A 139 23.00 9.06 -3.61
C GLU A 139 22.80 7.68 -4.29
N GLN A 140 21.55 7.24 -4.42
CA GLN A 140 21.17 6.04 -5.19
C GLN A 140 21.08 6.27 -6.71
N GLY A 141 21.42 7.47 -7.19
CA GLY A 141 21.46 7.79 -8.62
C GLY A 141 20.13 8.23 -9.24
N TYR A 142 19.07 8.41 -8.44
CA TYR A 142 17.79 8.95 -8.96
C TYR A 142 17.95 10.41 -9.35
N GLN A 143 17.43 10.77 -10.53
CA GLN A 143 17.47 12.15 -10.97
C GLN A 143 16.38 12.97 -10.28
N ARG A 144 16.53 14.31 -10.33
CA ARG A 144 15.59 15.24 -9.71
C ARG A 144 14.15 14.97 -10.14
N GLN A 145 13.92 14.64 -11.42
CA GLN A 145 12.59 14.34 -11.92
C GLN A 145 12.03 13.03 -11.34
N ASP A 146 12.85 12.00 -11.17
CA ASP A 146 12.43 10.73 -10.56
C ASP A 146 12.05 10.92 -9.10
N VAL A 147 12.85 11.70 -8.37
CA VAL A 147 12.56 12.06 -6.97
C VAL A 147 11.25 12.83 -6.87
N LEU A 148 11.01 13.82 -7.73
CA LEU A 148 9.76 14.57 -7.77
C LEU A 148 8.58 13.67 -8.15
N ASN A 149 8.72 12.82 -9.16
CA ASN A 149 7.68 11.88 -9.58
C ASN A 149 7.34 10.90 -8.45
N LEU A 150 8.34 10.44 -7.72
CA LEU A 150 8.16 9.57 -6.56
C LEU A 150 7.41 10.31 -5.46
N PHE A 151 7.80 11.55 -5.12
CA PHE A 151 7.05 12.36 -4.15
C PHE A 151 5.61 12.62 -4.60
N HIS A 152 5.38 12.95 -5.87
CA HIS A 152 4.03 13.13 -6.41
C HIS A 152 3.21 11.84 -6.38
N PHE A 153 3.82 10.68 -6.67
CA PHE A 153 3.18 9.38 -6.56
C PHE A 153 2.80 9.08 -5.11
N ILE A 154 3.71 9.31 -4.16
CA ILE A 154 3.47 9.13 -2.72
C ILE A 154 2.37 10.07 -2.25
N ASP A 155 2.44 11.34 -2.61
CA ASP A 155 1.45 12.34 -2.27
C ASP A 155 0.09 11.94 -2.88
N TRP A 156 0.03 11.48 -4.13
CA TRP A 156 -1.21 10.96 -4.71
C TRP A 156 -1.76 9.73 -3.97
N VAL A 157 -0.88 8.81 -3.55
CA VAL A 157 -1.25 7.59 -2.81
C VAL A 157 -1.63 7.88 -1.34
N LEU A 158 -1.04 8.90 -0.70
CA LEU A 158 -1.20 9.20 0.73
C LEU A 158 -2.12 10.41 1.01
N ILE A 159 -2.34 11.33 0.07
CA ILE A 159 -3.20 12.54 0.25
C ILE A 159 -4.70 12.22 0.16
N SER A 160 -5.11 10.96 -0.03
CA SER A 160 -6.50 10.57 0.28
C SER A 160 -6.80 10.53 1.79
N LEU A 161 -5.87 10.96 2.65
CA LEU A 161 -5.94 10.79 4.10
C LEU A 161 -6.03 12.10 4.88
N ASP A 162 -6.10 13.27 4.25
CA ASP A 162 -6.29 14.55 4.95
C ASP A 162 -7.57 15.32 4.53
N SER A 163 -8.43 14.71 3.71
CA SER A 163 -9.84 15.15 3.57
C SER A 163 -10.76 14.42 4.54
#